data_AF-A0A1B8D0J9-F1
#
_entry.id   AF-A0A1B8D0J9-F1
#
_cell.length_a   1.000
_cell.length_b   1.000
_cell.length_c   1.000
_cell.angle_alpha   90.00
_cell.angle_beta   90.00
_cell.angle_gamma   90.00
#
_symmetry.space_group_name_H-M   'P 1'
#
loop_
_entity.id
_entity.type
_entity.pdbx_description
1 polymer ?
#
loop_
_entity_poly.entity_id
_entity_poly.type
_entity_poly.pdbx_seq_one_letter_code
_entity_poly.pdbx_strand_id
1 'polypeptide(L)'
;MVDACQYINAYFYKLAAADRPTCRGVVRSPLDRVTFEYPGIPAESLFVNEFVVLTDGVNAAKRGMWSPTVINNENTMTGYLGQGMVGFQNVKDVITAYKYHRFNEINNNLLAQSNRIGAMFQAMEAHLAAQPALHQSGNVLLQPYQNANLQAQWRTFMNTKAATAKTRAELWMDNWTTQLETTYCSNYQLSFAQDRTTELRQATGDPNILSDEQIFIDKITRLRQEVNSRPAWVWNPPVF
;
A
#
# COMPACT_ATOMS: atom_id res chain seq x y z
N MET A 1 21.66 23.28 16.30
CA MET A 1 20.36 22.97 15.65
C MET A 1 19.67 21.94 16.53
N VAL A 2 18.49 22.27 17.04
CA VAL A 2 17.67 21.34 17.84
C VAL A 2 16.87 20.50 16.85
N ASP A 3 17.00 19.18 16.93
CA ASP A 3 16.41 18.22 16.00
C ASP A 3 14.87 18.29 16.07
N ALA A 4 14.19 18.38 14.91
CA ALA A 4 12.74 18.35 14.82
C ALA A 4 12.13 17.14 15.55
N CYS A 5 12.87 16.02 15.64
CA CYS A 5 12.47 14.84 16.41
C CYS A 5 12.36 15.11 17.91
N GLN A 6 13.13 16.02 18.50
CA GLN A 6 13.05 16.39 19.91
C GLN A 6 11.77 17.19 20.21
N TYR A 7 11.36 18.08 19.31
CA TYR A 7 10.10 18.83 19.43
C TYR A 7 8.87 17.96 19.18
N ILE A 8 8.93 17.09 18.18
CA ILE A 8 7.89 16.09 17.90
C ILE A 8 7.74 15.17 19.11
N ASN A 9 8.84 14.65 19.67
CA ASN A 9 8.78 13.81 20.88
C ASN A 9 8.16 14.57 22.07
N ALA A 10 8.59 15.81 22.30
CA ALA A 10 8.03 16.63 23.38
C ALA A 10 6.53 16.88 23.22
N TYR A 11 6.08 17.20 22.01
CA TYR A 11 4.68 17.46 21.72
C TYR A 11 3.82 16.19 21.84
N PHE A 12 4.25 15.08 21.23
CA PHE A 12 3.46 13.84 21.23
C PHE A 12 3.45 13.13 22.59
N TYR A 13 4.52 13.21 23.38
CA TYR A 13 4.69 12.37 24.57
C TYR A 13 4.86 13.12 25.90
N LYS A 14 5.21 14.42 25.88
CA LYS A 14 5.61 15.15 27.10
C LYS A 14 4.79 16.42 27.37
N LEU A 15 3.78 16.68 26.55
CA LEU A 15 2.90 17.84 26.66
C LEU A 15 2.01 17.72 27.90
N ALA A 16 2.09 18.71 28.79
CA ALA A 16 1.24 18.80 29.97
C ALA A 16 -0.24 18.85 29.59
N ALA A 17 -1.13 18.33 30.46
CA ALA A 17 -2.56 18.25 30.17
C ALA A 17 -3.20 19.61 29.83
N ALA A 18 -2.70 20.70 30.43
CA ALA A 18 -3.17 22.07 30.19
C ALA A 18 -2.86 22.59 28.78
N ASP A 19 -1.80 22.07 28.14
CA ASP A 19 -1.33 22.54 26.84
C ASP A 19 -1.82 21.62 25.68
N ARG A 20 -2.56 20.55 26.01
CA ARG A 20 -3.07 19.57 25.04
C ARG A 20 -4.16 20.16 24.13
N PRO A 21 -4.17 19.80 22.83
CA PRO A 21 -5.18 20.29 21.91
C PRO A 21 -6.58 19.74 22.26
N THR A 22 -7.59 20.61 22.13
CA THR A 22 -8.99 20.19 22.15
C THR A 22 -9.42 19.79 20.74
N CYS A 23 -10.03 18.63 20.59
CA CYS A 23 -10.58 18.13 19.33
C CYS A 23 -12.01 17.66 19.55
N ARG A 24 -12.95 18.30 18.84
CA ARG A 24 -14.40 18.01 18.93
C ARG A 24 -14.92 18.01 20.38
N GLY A 25 -14.51 19.01 21.15
CA GLY A 25 -14.93 19.20 22.54
C GLY A 25 -14.19 18.34 23.58
N VAL A 26 -13.24 17.49 23.17
CA VAL A 26 -12.47 16.63 24.08
C VAL A 26 -10.98 16.96 24.01
N VAL A 27 -10.35 17.15 25.17
CA VAL A 27 -8.88 17.30 25.27
C VAL A 27 -8.23 15.94 25.00
N ARG A 28 -7.37 15.85 24.00
CA ARG A 28 -6.72 14.59 23.59
C ARG A 28 -5.20 14.72 23.55
N SER A 29 -4.50 13.59 23.62
CA SER A 29 -3.08 13.63 23.29
C SER A 29 -2.91 13.99 21.80
N PRO A 30 -1.81 14.64 21.42
CA PRO A 30 -1.57 14.89 20.01
C PRO A 30 -1.48 13.64 19.13
N LEU A 31 -1.04 12.52 19.71
CA LEU A 31 -0.98 11.25 18.98
C LEU A 31 -2.40 10.75 18.69
N ASP A 32 -3.28 10.78 19.70
CA ASP A 32 -4.69 10.41 19.52
C ASP A 32 -5.34 11.28 18.45
N ARG A 33 -5.00 12.57 18.39
CA ARG A 33 -5.54 13.45 17.34
C ARG A 33 -5.20 12.97 15.93
N VAL A 34 -3.97 12.49 15.71
CA VAL A 34 -3.57 11.93 14.40
C VAL A 34 -4.23 10.58 14.17
N THR A 35 -4.32 9.72 15.20
CA THR A 35 -4.88 8.38 15.03
C THR A 35 -6.36 8.37 14.69
N PHE A 36 -7.12 9.38 15.14
CA PHE A 36 -8.55 9.55 14.81
C PHE A 36 -8.82 9.85 13.33
N GLU A 37 -7.82 10.31 12.58
CA GLU A 37 -7.96 10.52 11.13
C GLU A 37 -7.81 9.22 10.33
N TYR A 38 -7.33 8.15 10.96
CA TYR A 38 -7.28 6.83 10.33
C TYR A 38 -8.66 6.16 10.29
N PRO A 39 -8.95 5.41 9.21
CA PRO A 39 -10.17 4.63 9.14
C PRO A 39 -10.07 3.37 10.02
N GLY A 40 -11.23 2.84 10.43
CA GLY A 40 -11.32 1.52 11.06
C GLY A 40 -11.17 1.45 12.58
N ILE A 41 -11.26 2.56 13.31
CA ILE A 41 -11.44 2.56 14.77
C ILE A 41 -12.94 2.66 15.07
N PRO A 42 -13.64 1.54 15.39
CA PRO A 42 -15.07 1.55 15.65
C PRO A 42 -15.37 2.43 16.86
N ALA A 43 -16.46 3.22 16.79
CA ALA A 43 -16.90 4.23 17.77
C ALA A 43 -16.10 5.54 17.87
N GLU A 44 -14.96 5.68 17.18
CA GLU A 44 -14.08 6.85 17.32
C GLU A 44 -13.77 7.58 16.00
N SER A 45 -13.63 6.84 14.90
CA SER A 45 -13.37 7.41 13.58
C SER A 45 -14.68 7.72 12.83
N LEU A 46 -14.77 8.86 12.14
CA LEU A 46 -15.88 9.11 11.19
C LEU A 46 -15.72 8.36 9.87
N PHE A 47 -14.57 7.71 9.68
CA PHE A 47 -14.13 7.15 8.41
C PHE A 47 -14.17 5.62 8.41
N VAL A 48 -14.96 4.99 9.31
CA VAL A 48 -15.00 3.53 9.50
C VAL A 48 -15.16 2.77 8.17
N ASN A 49 -15.93 3.33 7.24
CA ASN A 49 -16.26 2.70 5.96
C ASN A 49 -15.29 3.04 4.81
N GLU A 50 -14.19 3.78 5.06
CA GLU A 50 -13.20 4.08 4.01
C GLU A 50 -12.22 2.92 3.75
N PHE A 51 -12.14 1.92 4.64
CA PHE A 51 -11.34 0.71 4.41
C PHE A 51 -12.17 -0.39 3.74
N VAL A 52 -11.65 -0.89 2.62
CA VAL A 52 -12.21 -2.08 1.96
C VAL A 52 -11.30 -3.28 2.21
N VAL A 53 -11.87 -4.28 2.87
CA VAL A 53 -11.21 -5.56 3.15
C VAL A 53 -11.31 -6.43 1.90
N LEU A 54 -10.15 -6.84 1.37
CA LEU A 54 -10.06 -7.80 0.27
C LEU A 54 -9.69 -9.18 0.82
N THR A 55 -9.49 -10.16 -0.05
CA THR A 55 -8.90 -11.45 0.33
C THR A 55 -7.53 -11.25 0.97
N ASP A 56 -7.14 -12.16 1.88
CA ASP A 56 -5.94 -12.00 2.70
C ASP A 56 -4.66 -11.81 1.87
N GLY A 57 -4.46 -12.62 0.82
CA GLY A 57 -3.33 -12.48 -0.10
C GLY A 57 -3.25 -11.11 -0.78
N VAL A 58 -4.40 -10.54 -1.16
CA VAL A 58 -4.46 -9.19 -1.75
C VAL A 58 -4.17 -8.12 -0.69
N ASN A 59 -4.65 -8.28 0.54
CA ASN A 59 -4.31 -7.35 1.63
C ASN A 59 -2.83 -7.42 1.99
N ALA A 60 -2.23 -8.61 2.02
CA ALA A 60 -0.81 -8.81 2.24
C ALA A 60 0.01 -8.13 1.13
N ALA A 61 -0.40 -8.28 -0.14
CA ALA A 61 0.21 -7.60 -1.27
C ALA A 61 0.12 -6.07 -1.15
N LYS A 62 -1.07 -5.52 -0.82
CA LYS A 62 -1.25 -4.09 -0.56
C LYS A 62 -0.28 -3.60 0.52
N ARG A 63 -0.23 -4.28 1.67
CA ARG A 63 0.72 -3.94 2.76
C ARG A 63 2.16 -3.94 2.26
N GLY A 64 2.55 -4.97 1.51
CA GLY A 64 3.88 -5.09 0.94
C GLY A 64 4.25 -3.96 -0.04
N MET A 65 3.28 -3.44 -0.81
CA MET A 65 3.51 -2.31 -1.71
C MET A 65 3.89 -1.04 -0.94
N TRP A 66 3.24 -0.77 0.19
CA TRP A 66 3.46 0.45 0.98
C TRP A 66 4.54 0.30 2.08
N SER A 67 4.95 -0.94 2.38
CA SER A 67 5.98 -1.27 3.38
C SER A 67 7.38 -0.75 2.99
N PRO A 68 8.33 -0.58 3.93
CA PRO A 68 9.74 -0.48 3.57
C PRO A 68 10.31 -1.76 2.94
N THR A 69 9.66 -2.91 3.14
CA THR A 69 10.12 -4.23 2.64
C THR A 69 9.57 -4.57 1.27
N VAL A 70 10.12 -5.61 0.65
CA VAL A 70 9.57 -6.27 -0.56
C VAL A 70 8.14 -6.78 -0.33
N ILE A 71 7.35 -6.90 -1.40
CA ILE A 71 5.94 -7.36 -1.34
C ILE A 71 5.87 -8.78 -0.79
N ASN A 72 6.60 -9.69 -1.45
CA ASN A 72 7.01 -10.98 -0.94
C ASN A 72 8.50 -11.13 -1.19
N ASN A 73 9.22 -11.78 -0.28
CA ASN A 73 10.65 -12.02 -0.45
C ASN A 73 10.90 -13.05 -1.57
N GLU A 74 12.09 -12.98 -2.15
CA GLU A 74 12.48 -13.78 -3.31
C GLU A 74 12.48 -15.28 -3.01
N ASN A 75 13.00 -15.70 -1.85
CA ASN A 75 13.03 -17.11 -1.44
C ASN A 75 11.62 -17.72 -1.38
N THR A 76 10.67 -16.98 -0.81
CA THR A 76 9.25 -17.38 -0.74
C THR A 76 8.67 -17.50 -2.15
N MET A 77 8.93 -16.51 -3.02
CA MET A 77 8.42 -16.55 -4.39
C MET A 77 9.01 -17.68 -5.23
N THR A 78 10.30 -17.97 -5.10
CA THR A 78 10.93 -19.13 -5.75
C THR A 78 10.29 -20.44 -5.28
N GLY A 79 9.99 -20.57 -3.98
CA GLY A 79 9.24 -21.72 -3.45
C GLY A 79 7.82 -21.83 -4.03
N TYR A 80 7.14 -20.70 -4.24
CA TYR A 80 5.81 -20.66 -4.86
C TYR A 80 5.83 -20.93 -6.36
N LEU A 81 6.89 -20.51 -7.06
CA LEU A 81 7.11 -20.86 -8.47
C LEU A 81 7.20 -22.36 -8.64
N GLY A 82 7.88 -23.09 -7.75
CA GLY A 82 7.91 -24.56 -7.78
C GLY A 82 6.53 -25.22 -7.60
N GLN A 83 5.54 -24.46 -7.13
CA GLN A 83 4.16 -24.90 -6.90
C GLN A 83 3.17 -24.34 -7.94
N GLY A 84 3.65 -23.78 -9.06
CA GLY A 84 2.87 -23.34 -10.23
C GLY A 84 1.69 -22.41 -9.90
N MET A 85 0.54 -23.00 -9.58
CA MET A 85 -0.69 -22.28 -9.22
C MET A 85 -0.52 -21.34 -8.02
N VAL A 86 0.33 -21.67 -7.04
CA VAL A 86 0.58 -20.78 -5.89
C VAL A 86 1.35 -19.54 -6.34
N GLY A 87 2.39 -19.71 -7.17
CA GLY A 87 3.12 -18.60 -7.79
C GLY A 87 2.21 -17.72 -8.65
N PHE A 88 1.38 -18.34 -9.49
CA PHE A 88 0.37 -17.65 -10.30
C PHE A 88 -0.59 -16.82 -9.44
N GLN A 89 -1.17 -17.41 -8.38
CA GLN A 89 -2.11 -16.73 -7.51
C GLN A 89 -1.44 -15.54 -6.80
N ASN A 90 -0.19 -15.68 -6.38
CA ASN A 90 0.56 -14.58 -5.76
C ASN A 90 0.73 -13.39 -6.72
N VAL A 91 1.03 -13.64 -8.00
CA VAL A 91 1.13 -12.57 -8.98
C VAL A 91 -0.23 -11.91 -9.23
N LYS A 92 -1.30 -12.71 -9.32
CA LYS A 92 -2.67 -12.21 -9.44
C LYS A 92 -3.09 -11.36 -8.23
N ASP A 93 -2.67 -11.72 -7.02
CA ASP A 93 -2.96 -10.94 -5.82
C ASP A 93 -2.32 -9.55 -5.88
N VAL A 94 -1.07 -9.46 -6.36
CA VAL A 94 -0.39 -8.18 -6.59
C VAL A 94 -1.07 -7.36 -7.68
N ILE A 95 -1.50 -7.96 -8.79
CA ILE A 95 -2.28 -7.26 -9.83
C ILE A 95 -3.58 -6.71 -9.24
N THR A 96 -4.28 -7.51 -8.43
CA THR A 96 -5.54 -7.10 -7.79
C THR A 96 -5.31 -5.96 -6.80
N ALA A 97 -4.25 -6.04 -6.00
CA ALA A 97 -3.82 -4.97 -5.11
C ALA A 97 -3.41 -3.70 -5.87
N TYR A 98 -2.82 -3.81 -7.06
CA TYR A 98 -2.51 -2.65 -7.90
C TYR A 98 -3.80 -2.01 -8.45
N LYS A 99 -4.74 -2.82 -8.95
CA LYS A 99 -6.06 -2.36 -9.41
C LYS A 99 -6.87 -1.70 -8.28
N TYR A 100 -6.75 -2.18 -7.05
CA TYR A 100 -7.38 -1.58 -5.88
C TYR A 100 -7.09 -0.07 -5.77
N HIS A 101 -5.83 0.33 -5.92
CA HIS A 101 -5.41 1.74 -5.80
C HIS A 101 -5.89 2.63 -6.96
N ARG A 102 -6.50 2.05 -7.98
CA ARG A 102 -6.99 2.77 -9.16
C ARG A 102 -8.50 2.98 -9.19
N PHE A 103 -9.26 2.30 -8.34
CA PHE A 103 -10.68 2.62 -8.20
C PHE A 103 -10.79 4.05 -7.68
N ASN A 104 -11.61 4.87 -8.35
CA ASN A 104 -11.68 6.29 -8.06
C ASN A 104 -12.05 6.54 -6.60
N GLU A 105 -12.99 5.77 -6.06
CA GLU A 105 -13.43 5.83 -4.67
C GLU A 105 -12.29 5.54 -3.70
N ILE A 106 -11.51 4.48 -3.99
CA ILE A 106 -10.36 4.10 -3.16
C ILE A 106 -9.27 5.15 -3.24
N ASN A 107 -8.89 5.58 -4.45
CA ASN A 107 -7.85 6.59 -4.65
C ASN A 107 -8.24 7.91 -3.98
N ASN A 108 -9.49 8.34 -4.13
CA ASN A 108 -10.01 9.54 -3.50
C ASN A 108 -10.02 9.43 -1.97
N ASN A 109 -10.38 8.28 -1.42
CA ASN A 109 -10.30 8.05 0.03
C ASN A 109 -8.86 8.12 0.54
N LEU A 110 -7.91 7.51 -0.16
CA LEU A 110 -6.49 7.56 0.21
C LEU A 110 -5.92 8.98 0.12
N LEU A 111 -6.30 9.74 -0.91
CA LEU A 111 -5.93 11.16 -1.05
C LEU A 111 -6.55 12.00 0.06
N ALA A 112 -7.83 11.76 0.39
CA ALA A 112 -8.51 12.44 1.49
C ALA A 112 -7.83 12.15 2.82
N GLN A 113 -7.50 10.89 3.12
CA GLN A 113 -6.75 10.49 4.32
C GLN A 113 -5.40 11.20 4.41
N SER A 114 -4.62 11.16 3.32
CA SER A 114 -3.34 11.87 3.22
C SER A 114 -3.49 13.37 3.51
N ASN A 115 -4.52 14.00 2.96
CA ASN A 115 -4.80 15.43 3.15
C ASN A 115 -5.23 15.76 4.59
N ARG A 116 -6.10 14.94 5.20
CA ARG A 116 -6.55 15.13 6.59
C ARG A 116 -5.38 15.06 7.58
N ILE A 117 -4.48 14.08 7.42
CA ILE A 117 -3.27 13.98 8.25
C ILE A 117 -2.36 15.19 8.03
N GLY A 118 -2.17 15.62 6.77
CA GLY A 118 -1.41 16.83 6.45
C GLY A 118 -1.99 18.09 7.11
N ALA A 119 -3.32 18.24 7.11
CA ALA A 119 -4.00 19.34 7.80
C ALA A 119 -3.82 19.27 9.33
N MET A 120 -3.76 18.07 9.92
CA MET A 120 -3.46 17.92 11.34
C MET A 120 -2.03 18.36 11.69
N PHE A 121 -1.05 18.04 10.85
CA PHE A 121 0.31 18.56 11.03
C PHE A 121 0.36 20.09 10.97
N GLN A 122 -0.35 20.70 10.03
CA GLN A 122 -0.45 22.17 9.94
C GLN A 122 -1.08 22.78 11.20
N ALA A 123 -2.20 22.21 11.66
CA ALA A 123 -2.88 22.69 12.87
C ALA A 123 -2.02 22.54 14.13
N MET A 124 -1.23 21.46 14.20
CA MET A 124 -0.26 21.24 15.26
C MET A 124 0.83 22.32 15.25
N GLU A 125 1.45 22.59 14.10
CA GLU A 125 2.49 23.62 13.99
C GLU A 125 1.97 25.02 14.32
N ALA A 126 0.73 25.34 13.90
CA ALA A 126 0.08 26.60 14.25
C ALA A 126 -0.14 26.74 15.77
N HIS A 127 -0.56 25.67 16.44
CA HIS A 127 -0.68 25.64 17.91
C HIS A 127 0.67 25.84 18.58
N LEU A 128 1.70 25.09 18.14
CA LEU A 128 3.05 25.18 18.69
C LEU A 128 3.66 26.57 18.52
N ALA A 129 3.48 27.20 17.36
CA ALA A 129 3.99 28.54 17.06
C ALA A 129 3.30 29.65 17.87
N ALA A 130 2.04 29.44 18.29
CA ALA A 130 1.29 30.39 19.10
C ALA A 130 1.66 30.34 20.60
N GLN A 131 2.36 29.29 21.05
CA GLN A 131 2.75 29.14 22.45
C GLN A 131 4.10 29.82 22.69
N PRO A 132 4.18 30.86 23.54
CA PRO A 132 5.44 31.56 23.83
C PRO A 132 6.45 30.69 24.57
N ALA A 133 5.97 29.65 25.25
CA ALA A 133 6.75 28.60 25.89
C ALA A 133 5.92 27.32 25.98
N LEU A 134 6.53 26.16 25.79
CA LEU A 134 5.90 24.86 26.00
C LEU A 134 6.42 24.26 27.30
N HIS A 135 5.52 23.90 28.21
CA HIS A 135 5.88 23.21 29.44
C HIS A 135 6.03 21.70 29.16
N GLN A 136 7.24 21.17 29.31
CA GLN A 136 7.38 19.73 29.53
C GLN A 136 6.96 19.39 30.96
N SER A 137 6.43 18.17 31.16
CA SER A 137 6.30 17.57 32.49
C SER A 137 7.62 17.73 33.27
N GLY A 138 7.61 18.49 34.37
CA GLY A 138 8.78 18.72 35.23
C GLY A 138 9.49 20.08 35.12
N ASN A 139 8.76 21.18 34.92
CA ASN A 139 9.28 22.57 34.92
C ASN A 139 10.36 22.91 33.88
N VAL A 140 10.53 22.11 32.83
CA VAL A 140 11.45 22.43 31.73
C VAL A 140 10.71 23.27 30.67
N LEU A 141 11.15 24.52 30.50
CA LEU A 141 10.69 25.42 29.46
C LEU A 141 11.40 25.10 28.14
N LEU A 142 10.65 24.75 27.10
CA LEU A 142 11.22 24.61 25.76
C LEU A 142 11.37 25.97 25.08
N GLN A 143 12.41 26.11 24.26
CA GLN A 143 12.56 27.26 23.36
C GLN A 143 11.34 27.37 22.42
N PRO A 144 11.00 28.58 21.93
CA PRO A 144 9.91 28.77 20.99
C PRO A 144 10.03 27.84 19.79
N TYR A 145 8.91 27.24 19.39
CA TYR A 145 8.87 26.33 18.27
C TYR A 145 9.26 27.03 16.96
N GLN A 146 10.12 26.38 16.17
CA GLN A 146 10.45 26.80 14.81
C GLN A 146 9.64 25.97 13.82
N ASN A 147 8.90 26.66 12.95
CA ASN A 147 8.09 26.02 11.92
C ASN A 147 8.95 25.14 11.01
N ALA A 148 8.58 23.87 10.89
CA ALA A 148 9.28 22.86 10.09
C ALA A 148 8.52 22.52 8.80
N ASN A 149 7.35 23.11 8.58
CA ASN A 149 6.46 22.86 7.45
C ASN A 149 6.10 21.38 7.30
N LEU A 150 5.69 20.77 8.41
CA LEU A 150 5.40 19.34 8.55
C LEU A 150 4.27 18.88 7.62
N GLN A 151 3.31 19.74 7.28
CA GLN A 151 2.33 19.43 6.24
C GLN A 151 3.00 19.18 4.88
N ALA A 152 3.93 20.04 4.47
CA ALA A 152 4.67 19.86 3.21
C ALA A 152 5.58 18.63 3.27
N GLN A 153 6.25 18.38 4.41
CA GLN A 153 7.06 17.17 4.59
C GLN A 153 6.23 15.89 4.49
N TRP A 154 5.05 15.87 5.12
CA TRP A 154 4.10 14.75 5.04
C TRP A 154 3.61 14.52 3.60
N ARG A 155 3.25 15.59 2.88
CA ARG A 155 2.84 15.48 1.46
C ARG A 155 3.95 14.90 0.60
N THR A 156 5.18 15.40 0.77
CA THR A 156 6.35 14.88 0.06
C THR A 156 6.56 13.40 0.38
N PHE A 157 6.50 13.02 1.66
CA PHE A 157 6.58 11.63 2.10
C PHE A 157 5.53 10.75 1.42
N MET A 158 4.25 11.15 1.45
CA MET A 158 3.15 10.37 0.86
C MET A 158 3.30 10.24 -0.66
N ASN A 159 3.72 11.30 -1.35
CA ASN A 159 3.96 11.27 -2.80
C ASN A 159 5.12 10.33 -3.14
N THR A 160 6.24 10.41 -2.41
CA THR A 160 7.37 9.50 -2.57
C THR A 160 6.96 8.06 -2.27
N LYS A 161 6.15 7.83 -1.24
CA LYS A 161 5.65 6.50 -0.90
C LYS A 161 4.73 5.92 -1.96
N ALA A 162 3.79 6.69 -2.49
CA ALA A 162 2.91 6.26 -3.56
C ALA A 162 3.70 5.92 -4.84
N ALA A 163 4.64 6.78 -5.26
CA ALA A 163 5.50 6.51 -6.40
C ALA A 163 6.36 5.24 -6.18
N THR A 164 6.94 5.08 -4.99
CA THR A 164 7.74 3.91 -4.63
C THR A 164 6.90 2.62 -4.67
N ALA A 165 5.70 2.66 -4.07
CA ALA A 165 4.78 1.53 -4.04
C ALA A 165 4.35 1.11 -5.46
N LYS A 166 4.07 2.10 -6.32
CA LYS A 166 3.75 1.88 -7.73
C LYS A 166 4.90 1.19 -8.46
N THR A 167 6.09 1.79 -8.47
CA THR A 167 7.25 1.25 -9.17
C THR A 167 7.60 -0.15 -8.66
N ARG A 168 7.54 -0.36 -7.35
CA ARG A 168 7.77 -1.68 -6.77
C ARG A 168 6.77 -2.71 -7.27
N ALA A 169 5.48 -2.39 -7.25
CA ALA A 169 4.45 -3.32 -7.74
C ALA A 169 4.67 -3.65 -9.22
N GLU A 170 4.97 -2.65 -10.06
CA GLU A 170 5.19 -2.83 -11.49
C GLU A 170 6.41 -3.73 -11.77
N LEU A 171 7.54 -3.47 -11.13
CA LEU A 171 8.75 -4.30 -11.27
C LEU A 171 8.52 -5.71 -10.74
N TRP A 172 7.83 -5.84 -9.61
CA TRP A 172 7.57 -7.14 -9.00
C TRP A 172 6.65 -7.99 -9.90
N MET A 173 5.56 -7.41 -10.42
CA MET A 173 4.65 -8.13 -11.33
C MET A 173 5.36 -8.56 -12.59
N ASP A 174 6.16 -7.68 -13.19
CA ASP A 174 6.89 -8.00 -14.41
C ASP A 174 7.91 -9.13 -14.19
N ASN A 175 8.75 -9.01 -13.15
CA ASN A 175 9.74 -10.03 -12.82
C ASN A 175 9.10 -11.41 -12.62
N TRP A 176 8.09 -11.52 -11.75
CA TRP A 176 7.54 -12.83 -11.41
C TRP A 176 6.62 -13.40 -12.49
N THR A 177 6.01 -12.57 -13.34
CA THR A 177 5.34 -13.06 -14.55
C THR A 177 6.36 -13.64 -15.52
N THR A 178 7.52 -12.99 -15.69
CA THR A 178 8.61 -13.48 -16.56
C THR A 178 9.15 -14.81 -16.05
N GLN A 179 9.30 -14.97 -14.74
CA GLN A 179 9.73 -16.24 -14.15
C GLN A 179 8.68 -17.35 -14.34
N LEU A 180 7.38 -17.04 -14.21
CA LEU A 180 6.31 -18.00 -14.52
C LEU A 180 6.35 -18.45 -15.98
N GLU A 181 6.48 -17.51 -16.93
CA GLU A 181 6.60 -17.81 -18.36
C GLU A 181 7.85 -18.65 -18.67
N THR A 182 9.00 -18.29 -18.07
CA THR A 182 10.25 -19.04 -18.26
C THR A 182 10.13 -20.48 -17.76
N THR A 183 9.44 -20.67 -16.63
CA THR A 183 9.30 -21.99 -15.98
C THR A 183 8.26 -22.87 -16.68
N TYR A 184 7.12 -22.31 -17.05
CA TYR A 184 5.93 -23.06 -17.47
C TYR A 184 5.50 -22.84 -18.92
N CYS A 185 6.08 -21.87 -19.62
CA CYS A 185 5.73 -21.54 -21.01
C CYS A 185 6.95 -21.64 -21.96
N SER A 186 7.96 -22.42 -21.60
CA SER A 186 9.08 -22.72 -22.50
C SER A 186 8.60 -23.49 -23.73
N ASN A 187 9.39 -23.49 -24.82
CA ASN A 187 9.06 -24.26 -26.03
C ASN A 187 8.80 -25.74 -25.73
N TYR A 188 9.54 -26.31 -24.76
CA TYR A 188 9.32 -27.67 -24.31
C TYR A 188 7.95 -27.86 -23.64
N GLN A 189 7.59 -26.99 -22.70
CA GLN A 189 6.28 -27.04 -22.00
C GLN A 189 5.13 -26.86 -22.99
N LEU A 190 5.28 -25.96 -23.98
CA LEU A 190 4.29 -25.73 -25.03
C LEU A 190 4.06 -26.97 -25.89
N SER A 191 5.13 -27.60 -26.40
CA SER A 191 5.02 -28.84 -27.15
C SER A 191 4.38 -29.96 -26.33
N PHE A 192 4.82 -30.12 -25.08
CA PHE A 192 4.27 -31.13 -24.18
C PHE A 192 2.76 -30.94 -23.94
N ALA A 193 2.31 -29.70 -23.70
CA ALA A 193 0.89 -29.39 -23.51
C ALA A 193 0.05 -29.65 -24.77
N GLN A 194 0.60 -29.36 -25.95
CA GLN A 194 -0.05 -29.60 -27.24
C GLN A 194 -0.21 -31.09 -27.52
N ASP A 195 0.84 -31.89 -27.27
CA ASP A 195 0.81 -33.34 -27.45
C ASP A 195 -0.23 -33.96 -26.50
N ARG A 196 -0.21 -33.59 -25.21
CA ARG A 196 -1.19 -34.05 -24.21
C ARG A 196 -2.63 -33.68 -24.55
N THR A 197 -2.84 -32.46 -25.05
CA THR A 197 -4.16 -32.00 -25.50
C THR A 197 -4.63 -32.82 -26.71
N THR A 198 -3.73 -33.16 -27.63
CA THR A 198 -4.05 -33.99 -28.81
C THR A 198 -4.44 -35.41 -28.41
N GLU A 199 -3.68 -36.03 -27.50
CA GLU A 199 -3.99 -37.35 -26.94
C GLU A 199 -5.37 -37.37 -26.24
N LEU A 200 -5.66 -36.35 -25.42
CA LEU A 200 -6.95 -36.23 -24.73
C LEU A 200 -8.13 -36.11 -25.72
N ARG A 201 -7.98 -35.31 -26.78
CA ARG A 201 -9.00 -35.18 -27.83
C ARG A 201 -9.25 -36.51 -28.54
N GLN A 202 -8.20 -37.26 -28.86
CA GLN A 202 -8.34 -38.57 -29.48
C GLN A 202 -9.03 -39.59 -28.55
N ALA A 203 -8.71 -39.56 -27.25
CA ALA A 203 -9.28 -40.48 -26.28
C ALA A 203 -10.74 -40.18 -25.93
N THR A 204 -11.14 -38.91 -25.91
CA THR A 204 -12.48 -38.47 -25.49
C THR A 204 -13.44 -38.18 -26.64
N GLY A 205 -12.91 -37.89 -27.83
CA GLY A 205 -13.69 -37.43 -28.98
C GLY A 205 -14.18 -35.97 -28.89
N ASP A 206 -13.86 -35.24 -27.81
CA ASP A 206 -14.21 -33.82 -27.67
C ASP A 206 -13.12 -32.93 -28.28
N PRO A 207 -13.39 -32.18 -29.37
CA PRO A 207 -12.38 -31.30 -29.98
C PRO A 207 -12.02 -30.08 -29.13
N ASN A 208 -12.84 -29.72 -28.13
CA ASN A 208 -12.66 -28.51 -27.32
C ASN A 208 -11.93 -28.77 -26.00
N ILE A 209 -11.69 -30.03 -25.62
CA ILE A 209 -10.94 -30.35 -24.41
C ILE A 209 -9.50 -29.84 -24.51
N LEU A 210 -8.98 -29.37 -23.38
CA LEU A 210 -7.61 -28.93 -23.19
C LEU A 210 -7.00 -29.73 -22.05
N SER A 211 -5.69 -30.00 -22.13
CA SER A 211 -4.96 -30.56 -20.99
C SER A 211 -4.80 -29.52 -19.89
N ASP A 212 -4.55 -29.97 -18.66
CA ASP A 212 -4.30 -29.08 -17.52
C ASP A 212 -3.08 -28.18 -17.76
N GLU A 213 -2.05 -28.69 -18.44
CA GLU A 213 -0.87 -27.94 -18.82
C GLU A 213 -1.21 -26.81 -19.80
N GLN A 214 -2.02 -27.09 -20.83
CA GLN A 214 -2.46 -26.07 -21.78
C GLN A 214 -3.31 -25.00 -21.07
N ILE A 215 -4.22 -25.41 -20.19
CA ILE A 215 -5.03 -24.48 -19.38
C ILE A 215 -4.13 -23.58 -18.51
N PHE A 216 -3.07 -24.15 -17.91
CA PHE A 216 -2.18 -23.36 -17.06
C PHE A 216 -1.30 -22.40 -17.86
N ILE A 217 -0.79 -22.81 -19.02
CA ILE A 217 -0.09 -21.94 -19.96
C ILE A 217 -0.99 -20.77 -20.39
N ASP A 218 -2.24 -21.05 -20.78
CA ASP A 218 -3.20 -20.03 -21.18
C ASP A 218 -3.48 -19.02 -20.04
N LYS A 219 -3.52 -19.48 -18.78
CA LYS A 219 -3.64 -18.59 -17.61
C LYS A 219 -2.43 -17.67 -17.49
N ILE A 220 -1.21 -18.18 -17.64
CA ILE A 220 0.01 -17.36 -17.58
C ILE A 220 0.05 -16.35 -18.74
N THR A 221 -0.34 -16.74 -19.95
CA THR A 221 -0.45 -15.82 -21.09
C THR A 221 -1.44 -14.69 -20.82
N ARG A 222 -2.62 -14.99 -20.24
CA ARG A 222 -3.59 -13.95 -19.84
C ARG A 222 -3.04 -13.04 -18.73
N LEU A 223 -2.30 -13.61 -17.79
CA LEU A 223 -1.64 -12.84 -16.73
C LEU A 223 -0.65 -11.81 -17.31
N ARG A 224 0.18 -12.23 -18.28
CA ARG A 224 1.07 -11.32 -19.01
C ARG A 224 0.31 -10.22 -19.75
N GLN A 225 -0.80 -10.55 -20.39
CA GLN A 225 -1.65 -9.54 -21.04
C GLN A 225 -2.18 -8.52 -20.03
N GLU A 226 -2.60 -8.96 -18.83
CA GLU A 226 -3.02 -8.05 -17.76
C GLU A 226 -1.88 -7.16 -17.26
N VAL A 227 -0.68 -7.72 -17.13
CA VAL A 227 0.52 -6.94 -16.78
C VAL A 227 0.83 -5.91 -17.87
N ASN A 228 0.82 -6.28 -19.15
CA ASN A 228 1.15 -5.37 -20.25
C ASN A 228 0.09 -4.28 -20.47
N SER A 229 -1.19 -4.63 -20.30
CA SER A 229 -2.31 -3.70 -20.44
C SER A 229 -2.61 -2.91 -19.17
N ARG A 230 -1.77 -3.04 -18.11
CA ARG A 230 -1.98 -2.38 -16.82
C ARG A 230 -2.14 -0.86 -17.01
N PRO A 231 -3.31 -0.29 -16.71
CA PRO A 231 -3.48 1.15 -16.79
C PRO A 231 -2.73 1.83 -15.65
N ALA A 232 -2.23 3.03 -15.89
CA ALA A 232 -1.39 3.75 -14.95
C ALA A 232 -2.11 4.00 -13.60
N TRP A 233 -1.47 3.65 -12.50
CA TRP A 233 -1.81 4.20 -11.19
C TRP A 233 -1.32 5.65 -11.13
N VAL A 234 -2.28 6.57 -10.98
CA VAL A 234 -2.03 8.01 -10.90
C VAL A 234 -2.39 8.51 -9.50
N TRP A 235 -1.38 8.99 -8.79
CA TRP A 235 -1.53 9.66 -7.50
C TRP A 235 -1.49 11.17 -7.76
N ASN A 236 -2.66 11.80 -7.82
CA ASN A 236 -2.81 13.25 -8.04
C ASN A 236 -3.25 13.94 -6.74
N PRO A 237 -2.33 14.25 -5.82
CA PRO A 237 -2.66 15.11 -4.71
C PRO A 237 -3.04 16.49 -5.26
N PRO A 238 -4.09 17.13 -4.72
CA PRO A 238 -4.43 18.48 -5.14
C PRO A 238 -3.24 19.42 -4.85
N VAL A 239 -2.86 20.19 -5.87
CA VAL A 239 -1.87 21.26 -5.76
C VAL A 239 -2.60 22.45 -5.16
N PHE A 240 -2.34 22.74 -3.88
CA PHE A 240 -2.80 23.95 -3.20
C PHE A 240 -1.57 24.72 -2.76
#